data_AF-A0A353ZN84-F1
#
_entry.id   AF-A0A353ZN84-F1
#
_cell.length_a   1.000
_cell.length_b   1.000
_cell.length_c   1.000
_cell.angle_alpha   90.00
_cell.angle_beta   90.00
_cell.angle_gamma   90.00
#
_symmetry.space_group_name_H-M   'P 1'
#
loop_
_entity.id
_entity.type
_entity.pdbx_description
1 polymer ?
#
loop_
_entity_poly.entity_id
_entity_poly.type
_entity_poly.pdbx_seq_one_letter_code
_entity_poly.pdbx_strand_id
1 'polypeptide(L)'
;MSVPAGTAPGEYISSLILENDVPVQGSGSVVLNQIVRQAVAVSIRVPGPLEPAFTLGTASHKTTADRSVIDVQITNTGNSNLKPAGSLVIHDHNGKTISKAPVTMDSLYAHAGTLVETTLAGKLQPGDYTVGITLTDPTTKVSATAADLPFTVAEDAALSSTGAQQGQLPQILQDAGTGINPYLIAAAALTVVLATLYILIRRSRRRTARKSDRREDRVQS
;
A
#
# COMPACT_ATOMS: atom_id res chain seq x y z
N MET A 1 -18.42 23.28 -17.28
CA MET A 1 -17.03 23.62 -16.94
C MET A 1 -16.53 24.61 -17.98
N SER A 2 -15.97 25.74 -17.56
CA SER A 2 -15.29 26.68 -18.46
C SER A 2 -13.78 26.48 -18.32
N VAL A 3 -13.09 26.32 -19.45
CA VAL A 3 -11.63 26.37 -19.50
C VAL A 3 -11.23 27.84 -19.59
N PRO A 4 -10.29 28.34 -18.74
CA PRO A 4 -9.79 29.70 -18.86
C PRO A 4 -9.28 30.01 -20.28
N ALA A 5 -9.45 31.26 -20.72
CA ALA A 5 -8.92 31.69 -22.01
C ALA A 5 -7.38 31.58 -22.00
N GLY A 6 -6.80 31.01 -23.07
CA GLY A 6 -5.36 30.86 -23.22
C GLY A 6 -4.75 29.61 -22.57
N THR A 7 -5.54 28.73 -21.96
CA THR A 7 -5.02 27.42 -21.50
C THR A 7 -4.47 26.63 -22.68
N ALA A 8 -3.24 26.13 -22.55
CA ALA A 8 -2.60 25.34 -23.58
C ALA A 8 -3.35 24.02 -23.84
N PRO A 9 -3.30 23.45 -25.06
CA PRO A 9 -3.77 22.11 -25.32
C PRO A 9 -3.09 21.07 -24.45
N GLY A 10 -3.84 20.05 -24.04
CA GLY A 10 -3.30 18.96 -23.24
C GLY A 10 -4.30 18.35 -22.28
N GLU A 11 -3.80 17.44 -21.47
CA GLU A 11 -4.53 16.74 -20.43
C GLU A 11 -4.12 17.28 -19.06
N TYR A 12 -5.12 17.57 -18.24
CA TYR A 12 -4.97 18.10 -16.90
C TYR A 12 -5.73 17.21 -15.92
N ILE A 13 -5.26 17.17 -14.68
CA ILE A 13 -5.92 16.47 -13.58
C ILE A 13 -6.28 17.47 -12.49
N SER A 14 -7.50 17.36 -11.98
CA SER A 14 -7.96 18.10 -10.81
C SER A 14 -8.73 17.15 -9.89
N SER A 15 -9.15 17.63 -8.74
CA SER A 15 -9.96 16.85 -7.81
C SER A 15 -11.15 17.65 -7.31
N LEU A 16 -12.29 16.98 -7.17
CA LEU A 16 -13.43 17.45 -6.40
C LEU A 16 -13.36 16.79 -5.02
N ILE A 17 -13.27 17.59 -3.97
CA ILE A 17 -13.27 17.10 -2.58
C ILE A 17 -14.63 17.38 -1.95
N LEU A 18 -15.30 16.33 -1.47
CA LEU A 18 -16.51 16.43 -0.67
C LEU A 18 -16.12 16.15 0.79
N GLU A 19 -16.53 17.05 1.68
CA GLU A 19 -16.31 16.93 3.12
C GLU A 19 -17.67 16.99 3.83
N ASN A 20 -17.84 16.19 4.89
CA ASN A 20 -19.00 16.33 5.76
C ASN A 20 -18.89 17.63 6.56
N ASP A 21 -19.93 18.46 6.46
CA ASP A 21 -20.01 19.74 7.17
C ASP A 21 -19.98 19.58 8.69
N VAL A 22 -20.57 18.50 9.21
CA VAL A 22 -20.60 18.18 10.65
C VAL A 22 -19.79 16.92 10.94
N PRO A 23 -18.74 17.00 11.78
CA PRO A 23 -17.98 15.83 12.20
C PRO A 23 -18.88 14.79 12.89
N VAL A 24 -18.67 13.51 12.58
CA VAL A 24 -19.37 12.42 13.28
C VAL A 24 -18.74 12.28 14.67
N GLN A 25 -19.53 12.49 15.73
CA GLN A 25 -19.05 12.35 17.10
C GLN A 25 -19.00 10.88 17.53
N GLY A 26 -17.85 10.45 18.04
CA GLY A 26 -17.70 9.16 18.71
C GLY A 26 -18.34 9.17 20.10
N SER A 27 -18.73 7.99 20.58
CA SER A 27 -19.24 7.78 21.94
C SER A 27 -18.28 6.94 22.78
N GLY A 28 -18.14 7.23 24.08
CA GLY A 28 -17.34 6.44 25.03
C GLY A 28 -16.48 7.28 25.96
N SER A 29 -15.52 6.65 26.65
CA SER A 29 -14.52 7.34 27.49
C SER A 29 -13.50 8.17 26.70
N VAL A 30 -13.44 7.96 25.38
CA VAL A 30 -12.69 8.78 24.43
C VAL A 30 -13.66 9.26 23.35
N VAL A 31 -13.79 10.57 23.20
CA VAL A 31 -14.62 11.20 22.16
C VAL A 31 -13.71 11.61 21.01
N LEU A 32 -13.96 11.06 19.82
CA LEU A 32 -13.24 11.41 18.59
C LEU A 32 -14.22 12.08 17.63
N ASN A 33 -13.78 13.18 17.02
CA ASN A 33 -14.50 13.83 15.92
C ASN A 33 -13.98 13.26 14.60
N GLN A 34 -14.83 12.55 13.87
CA GLN A 34 -14.49 12.01 12.57
C GLN A 34 -14.90 12.98 11.45
N ILE A 35 -13.91 13.46 10.70
CA ILE A 35 -14.09 14.19 9.44
C ILE A 35 -13.89 13.18 8.30
N VAL A 36 -14.90 13.07 7.43
CA VAL A 36 -14.93 12.20 6.26
C VAL A 36 -14.74 13.05 5.01
N ARG A 37 -13.69 12.75 4.25
CA ARG A 37 -13.39 13.38 2.97
C ARG A 37 -13.45 12.35 1.85
N GLN A 38 -14.13 12.69 0.77
CA GLN A 38 -14.13 11.93 -0.48
C GLN A 38 -13.49 12.76 -1.57
N ALA A 39 -12.49 12.21 -2.27
CA ALA A 39 -11.85 12.86 -3.40
C ALA A 39 -12.25 12.14 -4.69
N VAL A 40 -12.74 12.89 -5.67
CA VAL A 40 -13.07 12.40 -7.02
C VAL A 40 -12.08 13.05 -8.01
N ALA A 41 -11.33 12.24 -8.74
CA ALA A 41 -10.42 12.73 -9.77
C ALA A 41 -11.20 13.20 -11.01
N VAL A 42 -10.87 14.39 -11.51
CA VAL A 42 -11.45 15.01 -12.70
C VAL A 42 -10.36 15.18 -13.75
N SER A 43 -10.44 14.38 -14.82
CA SER A 43 -9.58 14.56 -15.99
C SER A 43 -10.19 15.60 -16.93
N ILE A 44 -9.40 16.58 -17.31
CA ILE A 44 -9.80 17.69 -18.17
C ILE A 44 -8.93 17.62 -19.43
N ARG A 45 -9.57 17.57 -20.60
CA ARG A 45 -8.88 17.66 -21.89
C ARG A 45 -9.14 19.02 -22.53
N VAL A 46 -8.08 19.78 -22.75
CA VAL A 46 -8.13 21.02 -23.52
C VAL A 46 -7.85 20.67 -24.99
N PRO A 47 -8.78 20.99 -25.92
CA PRO A 47 -8.63 20.62 -27.34
C PRO A 47 -7.34 21.16 -27.98
N GLY A 48 -6.77 20.36 -28.87
CA GLY A 48 -5.57 20.67 -29.65
C GLY A 48 -4.65 19.45 -29.78
N PRO A 49 -3.44 19.62 -30.35
CA PRO A 49 -2.50 18.53 -30.53
C PRO A 49 -1.99 17.99 -29.18
N LEU A 50 -1.79 16.68 -29.12
CA LEU A 50 -1.12 16.00 -28.01
C LEU A 50 0.31 15.66 -28.43
N GLU A 51 1.25 15.94 -27.53
CA GLU A 51 2.68 15.77 -27.66
C GLU A 51 3.15 14.88 -26.51
N PRO A 52 3.02 13.53 -26.63
CA PRO A 52 3.46 12.60 -25.61
C PRO A 52 4.99 12.58 -25.52
N ALA A 53 5.53 12.85 -24.34
CA ALA A 53 6.97 12.84 -24.09
C ALA A 53 7.27 12.58 -22.62
N PHE A 54 8.34 11.82 -22.34
CA PHE A 54 8.86 11.71 -20.99
C PHE A 54 10.38 11.46 -21.01
N THR A 55 11.03 11.78 -19.90
CA THR A 55 12.46 11.60 -19.69
C THR A 55 12.73 10.84 -18.41
N LEU A 56 13.85 10.13 -18.38
CA LEU A 56 14.38 9.45 -17.19
C LEU A 56 15.50 10.29 -16.59
N GLY A 57 15.53 10.38 -15.26
CA GLY A 57 16.50 11.16 -14.49
C GLY A 57 17.45 10.28 -13.68
N THR A 58 17.87 10.76 -12.52
CA THR A 58 18.83 10.06 -11.66
C THR A 58 18.23 8.83 -10.99
N ALA A 59 19.09 7.87 -10.66
CA ALA A 59 18.78 6.75 -9.78
C ALA A 59 19.23 7.05 -8.35
N SER A 60 18.51 6.50 -7.37
CA SER A 60 18.88 6.56 -5.95
C SER A 60 18.47 5.29 -5.23
N HIS A 61 19.09 5.06 -4.07
CA HIS A 61 18.83 3.92 -3.19
C HIS A 61 18.30 4.40 -1.84
N LYS A 62 17.37 3.65 -1.28
CA LYS A 62 16.96 3.72 0.12
C LYS A 62 16.71 2.32 0.67
N THR A 63 16.66 2.21 1.99
CA THR A 63 16.28 0.95 2.66
C THR A 63 14.91 1.10 3.32
N THR A 64 14.06 0.09 3.18
CA THR A 64 12.74 0.03 3.84
C THR A 64 12.47 -1.39 4.28
N ALA A 65 12.18 -1.59 5.58
CA ALA A 65 11.95 -2.91 6.17
C ALA A 65 13.02 -3.96 5.76
N ASP A 66 14.30 -3.59 5.91
CA ASP A 66 15.47 -4.40 5.56
C ASP A 66 15.59 -4.83 4.09
N ARG A 67 14.86 -4.15 3.19
CA ARG A 67 14.95 -4.34 1.74
C ARG A 67 15.50 -3.11 1.08
N SER A 68 16.33 -3.32 0.05
CA SER A 68 16.76 -2.23 -0.80
C SER A 68 15.65 -1.83 -1.75
N VAL A 69 15.47 -0.52 -1.89
CA VAL A 69 14.50 0.10 -2.78
C VAL A 69 15.28 1.01 -3.71
N ILE A 70 15.11 0.80 -5.02
CA ILE A 70 15.73 1.62 -6.06
C ILE A 70 14.67 2.53 -6.65
N ASP A 71 14.97 3.82 -6.64
CA ASP A 71 14.13 4.86 -7.21
C ASP A 71 14.81 5.41 -8.47
N VAL A 72 14.10 5.44 -9.59
CA VAL A 72 14.55 6.13 -10.81
C VAL A 72 13.59 7.28 -11.10
N GLN A 73 14.12 8.50 -11.22
CA GLN A 73 13.30 9.65 -11.56
C GLN A 73 12.72 9.51 -12.98
N ILE A 74 11.45 9.88 -13.12
CA ILE A 74 10.76 9.96 -14.40
C ILE A 74 9.95 11.25 -14.44
N THR A 75 9.97 11.95 -15.57
CA THR A 75 9.23 13.20 -15.76
C THR A 75 8.51 13.18 -17.09
N ASN A 76 7.21 13.43 -17.09
CA ASN A 76 6.45 13.66 -18.31
C ASN A 76 6.66 15.09 -18.76
N THR A 77 7.44 15.24 -19.83
CA THR A 77 7.76 16.53 -20.45
C THR A 77 6.73 16.92 -21.50
N GLY A 78 5.81 16.01 -21.84
CA GLY A 78 4.71 16.22 -22.78
C GLY A 78 3.44 16.75 -22.12
N ASN A 79 2.40 16.91 -22.95
CA ASN A 79 1.10 17.45 -22.55
C ASN A 79 -0.03 16.39 -22.47
N SER A 80 0.30 15.09 -22.52
CA SER A 80 -0.66 13.99 -22.40
C SER A 80 -0.29 13.06 -21.24
N ASN A 81 -1.27 12.49 -20.55
CA ASN A 81 -1.05 11.46 -19.54
C ASN A 81 -0.52 10.17 -20.19
N LEU A 82 0.43 9.51 -19.52
CA LEU A 82 1.10 8.31 -20.02
C LEU A 82 0.94 7.15 -19.03
N LYS A 83 1.05 5.92 -19.52
CA LYS A 83 1.12 4.68 -18.73
C LYS A 83 2.35 3.86 -19.11
N PRO A 84 3.59 4.34 -18.84
CA PRO A 84 4.79 3.64 -19.26
C PRO A 84 4.92 2.26 -18.60
N ALA A 85 5.37 1.28 -19.38
CA ALA A 85 5.69 -0.06 -18.90
C ALA A 85 6.99 -0.57 -19.53
N GLY A 86 7.66 -1.53 -18.88
CA GLY A 86 8.90 -2.09 -19.38
C GLY A 86 9.66 -2.86 -18.31
N SER A 87 10.97 -2.65 -18.23
CA SER A 87 11.84 -3.40 -17.31
C SER A 87 12.97 -2.57 -16.74
N LEU A 88 13.34 -2.92 -15.51
CA LEU A 88 14.49 -2.42 -14.77
C LEU A 88 15.47 -3.56 -14.49
N VAL A 89 16.76 -3.31 -14.64
CA VAL A 89 17.86 -4.26 -14.43
C VAL A 89 18.92 -3.58 -13.57
N ILE A 90 19.41 -4.26 -12.54
CA ILE A 90 20.46 -3.75 -11.64
C ILE A 90 21.72 -4.55 -11.88
N HIS A 91 22.85 -3.84 -12.04
CA HIS A 91 24.19 -4.41 -12.18
C HIS A 91 25.08 -4.00 -11.00
N ASP A 92 25.97 -4.90 -10.60
CA ASP A 92 27.07 -4.56 -9.69
C ASP A 92 28.22 -3.84 -10.43
N HIS A 93 29.24 -3.44 -9.67
CA HIS A 93 30.46 -2.79 -10.20
C HIS A 93 31.22 -3.60 -11.27
N ASN A 94 31.00 -4.92 -11.36
CA ASN A 94 31.59 -5.78 -12.39
C ASN A 94 30.67 -5.96 -13.61
N GLY A 95 29.54 -5.26 -13.66
CA GLY A 95 28.53 -5.38 -14.71
C GLY A 95 27.64 -6.62 -14.58
N LYS A 96 27.78 -7.42 -13.52
CA LYS A 96 26.97 -8.62 -13.32
C LYS A 96 25.55 -8.22 -12.91
N THR A 97 24.56 -8.78 -13.59
CA THR A 97 23.15 -8.58 -13.22
C THR A 97 22.86 -9.18 -11.84
N ILE A 98 22.39 -8.34 -10.92
CA ILE A 98 21.97 -8.70 -9.57
C ILE A 98 20.46 -8.92 -9.49
N SER A 99 19.69 -8.12 -10.23
CA SER A 99 18.23 -8.18 -10.22
C SER A 99 17.64 -7.70 -11.53
N LYS A 100 16.44 -8.20 -11.84
CA LYS A 100 15.60 -7.74 -12.95
C LYS A 100 14.15 -7.71 -12.48
N ALA A 101 13.46 -6.62 -12.76
CA ALA A 101 12.05 -6.45 -12.41
C ALA A 101 11.25 -5.90 -13.59
N PRO A 102 10.01 -6.36 -13.82
CA PRO A 102 9.07 -5.66 -14.68
C PRO A 102 8.66 -4.35 -14.02
N VAL A 103 8.43 -3.32 -14.82
CA VAL A 103 7.89 -2.03 -14.38
C VAL A 103 6.57 -1.79 -15.11
N THR A 104 5.52 -1.51 -14.35
CA THR A 104 4.22 -1.07 -14.89
C THR A 104 3.75 0.12 -14.09
N MET A 105 3.65 1.28 -14.73
CA MET A 105 3.09 2.48 -14.13
C MET A 105 1.62 2.62 -14.50
N ASP A 106 0.80 3.12 -13.56
CA ASP A 106 -0.62 3.36 -13.84
C ASP A 106 -0.87 4.72 -14.51
N SER A 107 -0.30 5.81 -14.01
CA SER A 107 -0.43 7.13 -14.62
C SER A 107 0.80 7.98 -14.34
N LEU A 108 1.28 8.62 -15.39
CA LEU A 108 2.31 9.64 -15.37
C LEU A 108 1.70 10.89 -16.01
N TYR A 109 1.15 11.76 -15.17
CA TYR A 109 0.41 12.95 -15.61
C TYR A 109 1.30 13.93 -16.39
N ALA A 110 0.68 14.64 -17.34
CA ALA A 110 1.34 15.69 -18.11
C ALA A 110 2.08 16.69 -17.20
N HIS A 111 3.29 17.06 -17.58
CA HIS A 111 4.14 18.03 -16.86
C HIS A 111 4.50 17.63 -15.41
N ALA A 112 4.28 16.39 -15.00
CA ALA A 112 4.57 15.92 -13.65
C ALA A 112 5.82 15.03 -13.61
N GLY A 113 6.53 15.09 -12.47
CA GLY A 113 7.64 14.20 -12.13
C GLY A 113 7.26 13.24 -11.00
N THR A 114 7.79 12.02 -11.05
CA THR A 114 7.65 11.01 -9.98
C THR A 114 8.83 10.04 -10.00
N LEU A 115 8.76 8.98 -9.21
CA LEU A 115 9.75 7.92 -9.12
C LEU A 115 9.19 6.59 -9.64
N VAL A 116 10.00 5.87 -10.39
CA VAL A 116 9.83 4.44 -10.63
C VAL A 116 10.52 3.72 -9.47
N GLU A 117 9.72 3.13 -8.60
CA GLU A 117 10.21 2.44 -7.41
C GLU A 117 10.26 0.91 -7.65
N THR A 118 11.36 0.27 -7.29
CA THR A 118 11.48 -1.20 -7.30
C THR A 118 12.10 -1.68 -6.00
N THR A 119 11.35 -2.50 -5.27
CA THR A 119 11.80 -3.14 -4.03
C THR A 119 12.42 -4.49 -4.34
N LEU A 120 13.65 -4.70 -3.89
CA LEU A 120 14.36 -5.97 -4.05
C LEU A 120 13.91 -6.98 -3.00
N ALA A 121 14.12 -8.27 -3.30
CA ALA A 121 13.82 -9.35 -2.36
C ALA A 121 14.68 -9.31 -1.08
N GLY A 122 15.82 -8.63 -1.12
CA GLY A 122 16.74 -8.47 0.00
C GLY A 122 17.46 -7.14 -0.03
N LYS A 123 18.41 -6.98 0.90
CA LYS A 123 19.28 -5.81 1.00
C LYS A 123 20.50 -5.99 0.09
N LEU A 124 20.85 -4.93 -0.65
CA LEU A 124 22.12 -4.83 -1.35
C LEU A 124 23.25 -4.64 -0.32
N GLN A 125 24.42 -5.16 -0.65
CA GLN A 125 25.62 -4.86 0.12
C GLN A 125 26.06 -3.42 -0.16
N PRO A 126 26.80 -2.76 0.75
CA PRO A 126 27.40 -1.46 0.47
C PRO A 126 28.29 -1.51 -0.76
N GLY A 127 28.24 -0.46 -1.58
CA GLY A 127 29.03 -0.36 -2.81
C GLY A 127 28.33 0.40 -3.93
N ASP A 128 29.00 0.44 -5.09
CA ASP A 128 28.51 1.11 -6.29
C ASP A 128 27.82 0.13 -7.25
N TYR A 129 26.73 0.60 -7.81
CA TYR A 129 25.84 -0.15 -8.69
C TYR A 129 25.38 0.73 -9.85
N THR A 130 24.90 0.09 -10.92
CA THR A 130 24.17 0.79 -11.99
C THR A 130 22.78 0.18 -12.16
N VAL A 131 21.84 1.01 -12.61
CA VAL A 131 20.50 0.57 -13.00
C VAL A 131 20.25 0.92 -14.46
N GLY A 132 19.86 -0.10 -15.22
CA GLY A 132 19.33 0.03 -16.56
C GLY A 132 17.81 -0.03 -16.54
N ILE A 133 17.15 0.87 -17.24
CA ILE A 133 15.69 0.92 -17.35
C ILE A 133 15.29 1.23 -18.79
N THR A 134 14.25 0.55 -19.27
CA THR A 134 13.59 0.86 -20.53
C THR A 134 12.10 0.86 -20.30
N LEU A 135 11.45 1.96 -20.65
CA LEU A 135 10.01 2.14 -20.55
C LEU A 135 9.43 2.56 -21.89
N THR A 136 8.22 2.10 -22.17
CA THR A 136 7.44 2.47 -23.34
C THR A 136 5.99 2.63 -22.93
N ASP A 137 5.37 3.73 -23.34
CA ASP A 137 3.92 3.85 -23.25
C ASP A 137 3.27 3.01 -24.38
N PRO A 138 2.42 2.01 -24.05
CA PRO A 138 1.90 1.09 -25.05
C PRO A 138 0.92 1.76 -26.03
N THR A 139 0.33 2.90 -25.68
CA THR A 139 -0.69 3.59 -26.48
C THR A 139 -0.05 4.54 -27.48
N THR A 140 0.80 5.45 -26.98
CA THR A 140 1.44 6.52 -27.74
C THR A 140 2.77 6.09 -28.37
N LYS A 141 3.33 4.95 -27.93
CA LYS A 141 4.62 4.40 -28.36
C LYS A 141 5.84 5.26 -28.01
N VAL A 142 5.68 6.31 -27.22
CA VAL A 142 6.82 7.06 -26.71
C VAL A 142 7.61 6.19 -25.73
N SER A 143 8.94 6.26 -25.84
CA SER A 143 9.85 5.40 -25.09
C SER A 143 11.04 6.20 -24.57
N ALA A 144 11.59 5.75 -23.45
CA ALA A 144 12.87 6.22 -22.94
C ALA A 144 13.67 5.05 -22.36
N THR A 145 14.98 5.10 -22.57
CA THR A 145 15.94 4.11 -22.07
C THR A 145 17.10 4.82 -21.41
N ALA A 146 17.51 4.33 -20.25
CA ALA A 146 18.76 4.69 -19.59
C ALA A 146 19.48 3.40 -19.23
N ALA A 147 20.70 3.18 -19.71
CA ALA A 147 21.39 1.89 -19.59
C ALA A 147 22.14 1.71 -18.27
N ASP A 148 22.78 2.78 -17.78
CA ASP A 148 23.74 2.70 -16.67
C ASP A 148 23.61 3.91 -15.73
N LEU A 149 22.44 4.10 -15.12
CA LEU A 149 22.27 5.15 -14.13
C LEU A 149 23.00 4.75 -12.84
N PRO A 150 24.01 5.50 -12.40
CA PRO A 150 24.78 5.13 -11.21
C PRO A 150 23.98 5.40 -9.94
N PHE A 151 24.17 4.54 -8.93
CA PHE A 151 23.74 4.80 -7.56
C PHE A 151 24.67 4.09 -6.57
N THR A 152 24.78 4.63 -5.35
CA THR A 152 25.63 4.07 -4.29
C THR A 152 24.76 3.59 -3.13
N VAL A 153 25.08 2.40 -2.63
CA VAL A 153 24.53 1.85 -1.40
C VAL A 153 25.49 2.21 -0.27
N ALA A 154 25.06 3.09 0.63
CA ALA A 154 25.86 3.48 1.77
C ALA A 154 26.07 2.30 2.73
N GLU A 155 27.25 2.25 3.35
CA GLU A 155 27.48 1.39 4.51
C GLU A 155 26.68 1.94 5.68
N ASP A 156 25.92 1.07 6.35
CA ASP A 156 25.29 1.46 7.61
C ASP A 156 26.41 1.77 8.59
N ALA A 157 26.51 3.03 9.02
CA ALA A 157 27.40 3.45 10.08
C ALA A 157 26.90 2.86 11.41
N ALA A 158 27.06 1.56 11.59
CA ALA A 158 26.85 0.88 12.86
C ALA A 158 27.95 1.35 13.83
N LEU A 159 27.63 2.40 14.60
CA LEU A 159 28.16 2.68 15.93
C LEU A 159 29.70 2.59 16.08
N SER A 160 30.42 3.51 15.43
CA SER A 160 31.63 4.08 16.06
C SER A 160 31.23 5.15 17.09
N SER A 161 30.30 4.83 17.99
CA SER A 161 30.12 5.60 19.21
C SER A 161 31.07 4.99 20.25
N THR A 162 32.31 5.46 20.25
CA THR A 162 33.23 5.24 21.37
C THR A 162 32.59 5.86 22.61
N GLY A 163 32.04 5.01 23.48
CA GLY A 163 31.62 5.30 24.85
C GLY A 163 31.21 6.73 25.20
N ALA A 164 29.98 7.14 24.89
CA ALA A 164 29.28 8.08 25.75
C ALA A 164 28.42 7.24 26.70
N GLN A 165 28.71 7.30 28.00
CA GLN A 165 27.93 6.66 29.05
C GLN A 165 26.45 6.92 28.82
N GLN A 166 25.64 5.85 28.76
CA GLN A 166 24.20 5.95 28.90
C GLN A 166 23.90 6.62 30.24
N GLY A 167 23.58 7.91 30.21
CA GLY A 167 22.82 8.52 31.29
C GLY A 167 21.51 7.75 31.39
N GLN A 168 21.29 7.06 32.51
CA GLN A 168 20.02 6.44 32.84
C GLN A 168 18.91 7.48 32.67
N LEU A 169 18.09 7.31 31.64
CA LEU A 169 16.79 7.97 31.57
C LEU A 169 15.94 7.46 32.74
N PRO A 170 15.15 8.32 33.41
CA PRO A 170 14.21 7.88 34.43
C PRO A 170 13.30 6.82 33.82
N GLN A 171 13.22 5.65 34.47
CA GLN A 171 12.24 4.64 34.11
C GLN A 171 10.84 5.25 34.31
N ILE A 172 10.17 5.57 33.20
CA ILE A 172 8.74 5.83 33.22
C ILE A 172 8.09 4.50 33.60
N LEU A 173 7.48 4.49 34.79
CA LEU A 173 6.70 3.39 35.33
C LEU A 173 5.56 3.12 34.34
N GLN A 174 5.76 2.17 33.42
CA GLN A 174 4.68 1.61 32.63
C GLN A 174 3.87 0.76 33.60
N ASP A 175 2.76 1.34 34.05
CA ASP A 175 1.72 0.63 34.78
C ASP A 175 1.32 -0.59 33.93
N ALA A 176 1.63 -1.78 34.45
CA ALA A 176 1.33 -3.05 33.84
C ALA A 176 -0.17 -3.29 33.96
N GLY A 177 -0.95 -2.54 33.17
CA GLY A 177 -2.33 -2.85 32.89
C GLY A 177 -2.38 -4.28 32.35
N THR A 178 -3.01 -5.15 33.13
CA THR A 178 -3.22 -6.57 32.86
C THR A 178 -3.82 -6.74 31.46
N GLY A 179 -2.94 -6.93 30.48
CA GLY A 179 -3.30 -7.22 29.10
C GLY A 179 -4.01 -8.56 29.04
N ILE A 180 -5.34 -8.53 29.09
CA ILE A 180 -6.18 -9.69 28.83
C ILE A 180 -5.88 -10.10 27.39
N ASN A 181 -5.13 -11.18 27.23
CA ASN A 181 -4.75 -11.72 25.94
C ASN A 181 -6.04 -11.98 25.12
N PRO A 182 -6.25 -11.32 23.96
CA PRO A 182 -7.51 -11.39 23.21
C PRO A 182 -7.87 -12.83 22.79
N TYR A 183 -6.89 -13.74 22.72
CA TYR A 183 -7.12 -15.16 22.45
C TYR A 183 -7.88 -15.87 23.58
N LEU A 184 -7.78 -15.42 24.84
CA LEU A 184 -8.55 -15.99 25.96
C LEU A 184 -10.04 -15.61 25.89
N ILE A 185 -10.37 -14.40 25.43
CA ILE A 185 -11.76 -13.97 25.22
C ILE A 185 -12.40 -14.77 24.07
N ALA A 186 -11.66 -14.98 22.98
CA ALA A 186 -12.15 -15.77 21.84
C ALA A 186 -12.41 -17.25 22.22
N ALA A 187 -11.54 -17.85 23.04
CA ALA A 187 -11.71 -19.24 23.51
C ALA A 187 -12.95 -19.41 24.42
N ALA A 188 -13.22 -18.44 25.31
CA ALA A 188 -14.39 -18.48 26.18
C ALA A 188 -15.71 -18.36 25.38
N ALA A 189 -15.77 -17.51 24.35
CA ALA A 189 -16.94 -17.38 23.49
C ALA A 189 -17.24 -18.68 22.72
N LEU A 190 -16.21 -19.36 22.23
CA LEU A 190 -16.37 -20.61 21.47
C LEU A 190 -16.96 -21.74 22.33
N THR A 191 -16.54 -21.86 23.59
CA THR A 191 -17.06 -22.91 24.50
C THR A 191 -18.52 -22.70 24.87
N VAL A 192 -18.97 -21.46 25.05
CA VAL A 192 -20.39 -21.14 25.30
C VAL A 192 -21.26 -21.46 24.09
N VAL A 193 -20.80 -21.15 22.88
CA VAL A 193 -21.51 -21.49 21.63
C VAL A 193 -21.62 -23.01 21.45
N LEU A 194 -20.54 -23.76 21.68
CA LEU A 194 -20.58 -25.22 21.57
C LEU A 194 -21.48 -25.86 22.65
N ALA A 195 -21.46 -25.35 23.88
CA ALA A 195 -22.31 -25.86 24.96
C ALA A 195 -23.80 -25.58 24.68
N THR A 196 -24.15 -24.38 24.22
CA THR A 196 -25.54 -24.05 23.83
C THR A 196 -26.01 -24.89 22.64
N LEU A 197 -25.17 -25.09 21.61
CA LEU A 197 -25.49 -25.95 20.47
C LEU A 197 -25.71 -27.41 20.93
N TYR A 198 -24.86 -27.94 21.81
CA TYR A 198 -25.02 -29.27 22.39
C TYR A 198 -26.32 -29.43 23.19
N ILE A 199 -26.68 -28.43 24.01
CA ILE A 199 -27.94 -28.44 24.78
C ILE A 199 -29.15 -28.41 23.84
N LEU A 200 -29.12 -27.61 22.77
CA LEU A 200 -30.21 -27.52 21.79
C LEU A 200 -30.38 -28.85 21.03
N ILE A 201 -29.28 -29.48 20.59
CA ILE A 201 -29.32 -30.79 19.93
C ILE A 201 -29.82 -31.87 20.88
N ARG A 202 -29.39 -31.87 22.15
CA ARG A 202 -29.86 -32.84 23.14
C ARG A 202 -31.35 -32.65 23.46
N ARG A 203 -31.85 -31.41 23.50
CA ARG A 203 -33.28 -31.11 23.69
C ARG A 203 -34.12 -31.52 22.48
N SER A 204 -33.63 -31.34 21.25
CA SER A 204 -34.37 -31.73 20.05
C SER A 204 -34.52 -33.25 19.93
N ARG A 205 -33.47 -34.02 20.26
CA ARG A 205 -33.51 -35.50 20.29
C ARG A 205 -34.48 -36.05 21.34
N ARG A 206 -34.58 -35.43 22.52
CA ARG A 206 -35.56 -35.83 23.54
C ARG A 206 -37.01 -35.56 23.13
N ARG A 207 -37.26 -34.54 22.30
CA ARG A 207 -38.61 -34.22 21.82
C ARG A 207 -39.09 -35.18 20.74
N THR A 208 -38.18 -35.75 19.94
CA THR A 208 -38.52 -36.74 18.91
C THR A 208 -38.85 -38.11 19.51
N ALA A 209 -38.11 -38.55 20.54
CA ALA A 209 -38.42 -39.79 21.26
C ALA A 209 -39.77 -39.78 22.00
N ARG A 210 -40.25 -38.60 22.42
CA ARG A 210 -41.55 -38.46 23.09
C ARG A 210 -42.75 -38.39 22.14
N LYS A 211 -42.51 -38.24 20.83
CA LYS A 211 -43.56 -38.21 19.80
C LYS A 211 -43.85 -39.59 19.19
N SER A 212 -42.93 -40.56 19.32
CA SER A 212 -43.16 -41.94 18.91
C SER A 212 -44.06 -42.70 19.89
N ASP A 213 -43.92 -42.47 21.20
CA ASP A 213 -44.74 -43.12 22.23
C ASP A 213 -46.22 -42.68 22.22
N ARG A 214 -46.50 -41.43 21.84
CA ARG A 214 -47.86 -40.87 21.88
C ARG A 214 -48.72 -41.20 20.65
N ARG A 215 -48.17 -41.94 19.67
CA ARG A 215 -48.89 -42.35 18.45
C ARG A 215 -49.41 -43.79 18.50
N GLU A 216 -48.93 -44.63 19.42
CA GLU A 216 -49.42 -45.99 19.57
C GLU A 216 -50.69 -46.08 20.44
N ASP A 217 -50.87 -45.19 21.42
CA ASP A 217 -52.07 -45.17 22.29
C ASP A 217 -53.37 -44.67 21.63
N ARG A 218 -53.34 -44.24 20.35
CA ARG A 218 -54.53 -43.66 19.67
C ARG A 218 -55.13 -44.53 18.58
N VAL A 219 -54.68 -45.78 18.45
CA VAL A 219 -55.17 -46.74 17.42
C VAL A 219 -56.00 -47.88 18.02
N GLN A 220 -56.21 -47.91 19.34
CA GLN A 220 -57.13 -48.86 19.98
C GLN A 220 -58.23 -48.12 20.75
N SER A 221 -59.20 -47.58 20.02
CA SER A 221 -60.55 -47.22 20.49
C SER A 221 -61.48 -47.16 19.29
#